data_AF-A0A1I0J2J7-F1
#
_entry.id   AF-A0A1I0J2J7-F1
#
_cell.length_a   1.000
_cell.length_b   1.000
_cell.length_c   1.000
_cell.angle_alpha   90.00
_cell.angle_beta   90.00
_cell.angle_gamma   90.00
#
_symmetry.space_group_name_H-M   'P 1'
#
loop_
_entity.id
_entity.type
_entity.pdbx_description
1 polymer ?
#
loop_
_entity_poly.entity_id
_entity_poly.type
_entity_poly.pdbx_seq_one_letter_code
_entity_poly.pdbx_strand_id
1 'polypeptide(L)'
;MSSKILVTGATGTVGRALVTELAADPAQPHVLALVRDPAAVLPPRVEPVHGDLTDPASFAAAVEGVTAAFLLWPFGTADGFGAVLDVLARHTRRVVYLSSAARRPAEREIERLIRRSGLEWVILRPHQFASAALRWAADPRFQAEGVVAEPYGRSAAPPVHERDLAEIAADALTLRGPAGVVHEVTGPETLTQAEQVRIVGESAGRPARWEERPPEEGRHRLVAAGLPAEVADGILRARAELVDSPWPVTPRPGARPFRAWAAEHAHRFRTTMRAARLHAYGDPSVIRHDELPIPAPGPGEVLIKVAGTSFNPSEVGLRSGLLAAAVPEWAGLRLPYTLGWDVAGTVVETGPGVAWPRAGDEVIGRLDGGAAASYALAPARVLARAPHGVPLADAAAIPVAGLTAWQAVHEHARIGPGQRVLVNGAGGGVGGFAVQLAKLAGAFVIATAGSARSAARARAHGADEVVDYRTDPLPGGLDVLLNLVPLDPDAGAALTRLVRPGGVLVSATVPVEASPGVTAIRFVARNDAAHLAVVAALAEEGGLAVDVAERLPLTELAAVHHRAESGGATGGKIILLP
;
A
#
# COMPACT_ATOMS: atom_id res chain seq x y z
N MET A 1 6.33 -14.40 -32.92
CA MET A 1 6.46 -13.15 -32.15
C MET A 1 5.55 -13.25 -30.93
N SER A 2 5.86 -12.60 -29.82
CA SER A 2 4.89 -12.52 -28.71
C SER A 2 3.68 -11.71 -29.13
N SER A 3 2.50 -12.10 -28.65
CA SER A 3 1.28 -11.31 -28.81
C SER A 3 1.38 -10.04 -27.96
N LYS A 4 0.81 -8.93 -28.44
CA LYS A 4 0.71 -7.66 -27.70
C LYS A 4 -0.77 -7.33 -27.49
N ILE A 5 -1.15 -6.95 -26.27
CA ILE A 5 -2.47 -6.41 -25.94
C ILE A 5 -2.33 -4.92 -25.61
N LEU A 6 -3.16 -4.07 -26.21
CA LEU A 6 -3.27 -2.65 -25.80
C LEU A 6 -4.48 -2.45 -24.90
N VAL A 7 -4.30 -1.80 -23.75
CA VAL A 7 -5.39 -1.40 -22.84
C VAL A 7 -5.52 0.11 -22.84
N THR A 8 -6.63 0.61 -23.39
CA THR A 8 -7.02 2.02 -23.26
C THR A 8 -7.67 2.28 -21.90
N GLY A 9 -7.45 3.47 -21.33
CA GLY A 9 -8.00 3.82 -20.01
C GLY A 9 -7.41 3.01 -18.85
N ALA A 10 -6.20 2.47 -19.01
CA ALA A 10 -5.52 1.59 -18.06
C ALA A 10 -5.36 2.15 -16.63
N THR A 11 -5.43 3.48 -16.44
CA THR A 11 -5.38 4.12 -15.11
C THR A 11 -6.75 4.23 -14.42
N GLY A 12 -7.85 4.09 -15.17
CA GLY A 12 -9.23 4.10 -14.67
C GLY A 12 -9.69 2.76 -14.08
N THR A 13 -10.89 2.70 -13.52
CA THR A 13 -11.33 1.59 -12.65
C THR A 13 -11.24 0.20 -13.27
N VAL A 14 -11.89 -0.03 -14.43
CA VAL A 14 -11.85 -1.34 -15.11
C VAL A 14 -10.51 -1.57 -15.80
N GLY A 15 -9.95 -0.53 -16.44
CA GLY A 15 -8.65 -0.62 -17.12
C GLY A 15 -7.50 -1.01 -16.18
N ARG A 16 -7.51 -0.51 -14.93
CA ARG A 16 -6.52 -0.84 -13.91
C ARG A 16 -6.64 -2.29 -13.46
N ALA A 17 -7.85 -2.75 -13.17
CA ALA A 17 -8.10 -4.15 -12.85
C ALA A 17 -7.64 -5.07 -14.01
N LEU A 18 -7.90 -4.67 -15.26
CA LEU A 18 -7.51 -5.41 -16.46
C LEU A 18 -5.98 -5.48 -16.66
N VAL A 19 -5.23 -4.38 -16.53
CA VAL A 19 -3.77 -4.46 -16.66
C VAL A 19 -3.12 -5.27 -15.53
N THR A 20 -3.70 -5.26 -14.32
CA THR A 20 -3.26 -6.14 -13.23
C THR A 20 -3.52 -7.61 -13.56
N GLU A 21 -4.73 -7.95 -14.05
CA GLU A 21 -5.11 -9.32 -14.40
C GLU A 21 -4.25 -9.90 -15.55
N LEU A 22 -4.00 -9.10 -16.59
CA LEU A 22 -3.14 -9.49 -17.71
C LEU A 22 -1.66 -9.63 -17.30
N ALA A 23 -1.18 -8.81 -16.36
CA ALA A 23 0.20 -8.85 -15.87
C ALA A 23 0.48 -9.96 -14.84
N ALA A 24 -0.55 -10.59 -14.27
CA ALA A 24 -0.41 -11.59 -13.21
C ALA A 24 0.22 -12.92 -13.68
N ASP A 25 0.04 -13.31 -14.95
CA ASP A 25 0.58 -14.55 -15.52
C ASP A 25 1.88 -14.28 -16.31
N PRO A 26 3.03 -14.88 -15.94
CA PRO A 26 4.27 -14.82 -16.73
C PRO A 26 4.13 -15.29 -18.19
N ALA A 27 3.18 -16.19 -18.49
CA ALA A 27 2.94 -16.74 -19.82
C ALA A 27 1.96 -15.91 -20.69
N GLN A 28 1.36 -14.84 -20.13
CA GLN A 28 0.47 -13.96 -20.89
C GLN A 28 1.22 -13.01 -21.85
N PRO A 29 0.54 -12.51 -22.91
CA PRO A 29 1.09 -11.58 -23.89
C PRO A 29 1.58 -10.26 -23.30
N HIS A 30 2.40 -9.52 -24.05
CA HIS A 30 2.94 -8.24 -23.60
C HIS A 30 1.83 -7.18 -23.50
N VAL A 31 1.71 -6.53 -22.34
CA VAL A 31 0.61 -5.59 -22.04
C VAL A 31 1.10 -4.16 -22.23
N LEU A 32 0.52 -3.46 -23.21
CA LEU A 32 0.69 -2.03 -23.41
C LEU A 32 -0.45 -1.28 -22.73
N ALA A 33 -0.15 -0.22 -21.98
CA ALA A 33 -1.13 0.68 -21.39
C ALA A 33 -1.11 2.03 -22.13
N LEU A 34 -2.22 2.40 -22.79
CA LEU A 34 -2.33 3.72 -23.43
C LEU A 34 -2.47 4.79 -22.34
N VAL A 35 -1.46 5.64 -22.20
CA VAL A 35 -1.39 6.69 -21.18
C VAL A 35 -1.01 8.03 -21.79
N ARG A 36 -1.53 9.12 -21.22
CA ARG A 36 -1.19 10.49 -21.64
C ARG A 36 0.01 11.04 -20.88
N ASP A 37 0.11 10.70 -19.60
CA ASP A 37 1.29 10.88 -18.77
C ASP A 37 2.13 9.58 -18.78
N PRO A 38 3.37 9.57 -19.34
CA PRO A 38 4.27 8.43 -19.25
C PRO A 38 4.70 8.08 -17.81
N ALA A 39 4.58 9.02 -16.86
CA ALA A 39 4.82 8.78 -15.44
C ALA A 39 3.59 8.21 -14.70
N ALA A 40 2.61 7.66 -15.41
CA ALA A 40 1.52 6.90 -14.82
C ALA A 40 2.04 5.64 -14.09
N VAL A 41 1.59 5.43 -12.85
CA VAL A 41 1.93 4.22 -12.09
C VAL A 41 1.10 3.05 -12.62
N LEU A 42 1.78 1.98 -13.03
CA LEU A 42 1.23 0.76 -13.63
C LEU A 42 1.84 -0.48 -12.95
N PRO A 43 1.20 -1.66 -13.04
CA PRO A 43 1.80 -2.90 -12.56
C PRO A 43 3.14 -3.22 -13.24
N PRO A 44 4.07 -3.92 -12.58
CA PRO A 44 5.25 -4.50 -13.24
C PRO A 44 4.85 -5.33 -14.46
N ARG A 45 5.69 -5.33 -15.50
CA ARG A 45 5.45 -5.95 -16.82
C ARG A 45 4.39 -5.28 -17.72
N VAL A 46 3.84 -4.13 -17.33
CA VAL A 46 2.96 -3.32 -18.19
C VAL A 46 3.75 -2.15 -18.77
N GLU A 47 3.86 -2.07 -20.10
CA GLU A 47 4.58 -1.02 -20.81
C GLU A 47 3.69 0.25 -20.96
N PRO A 48 4.07 1.42 -20.41
CA PRO A 48 3.37 2.68 -20.68
C PRO A 48 3.66 3.14 -22.11
N VAL A 49 2.61 3.28 -22.93
CA VAL A 49 2.71 3.76 -24.31
C VAL A 49 1.93 5.05 -24.45
N HIS A 50 2.57 6.09 -24.99
CA HIS A 50 1.96 7.42 -25.12
C HIS A 50 0.93 7.47 -26.25
N GLY A 51 -0.23 8.07 -25.98
CA GLY A 51 -1.17 8.51 -27.02
C GLY A 51 -2.51 9.01 -26.48
N ASP A 52 -3.26 9.72 -27.33
CA ASP A 52 -4.58 10.26 -27.03
C ASP A 52 -5.60 9.81 -28.09
N LEU A 53 -6.81 9.43 -27.65
CA LEU A 53 -7.89 8.99 -28.55
C LEU A 53 -8.48 10.14 -29.39
N THR A 54 -8.15 11.39 -29.08
CA THR A 54 -8.49 12.58 -29.88
C THR A 54 -7.45 12.89 -30.96
N ASP A 55 -6.25 12.29 -30.91
CA ASP A 55 -5.22 12.40 -31.95
C ASP A 55 -4.93 11.02 -32.57
N PRO A 56 -5.52 10.73 -33.76
CA PRO A 56 -5.27 9.49 -34.47
C PRO A 56 -3.80 9.24 -34.84
N ALA A 57 -2.93 10.25 -34.85
CA ALA A 57 -1.50 10.06 -35.15
C ALA A 57 -0.75 9.45 -33.96
N SER A 58 -0.88 10.00 -32.75
CA SER A 58 -0.32 9.40 -31.53
C SER A 58 -0.90 8.01 -31.26
N PHE A 59 -2.21 7.83 -31.48
CA PHE A 59 -2.85 6.52 -31.32
C PHE A 59 -2.38 5.48 -32.35
N ALA A 60 -2.07 5.89 -33.60
CA ALA A 60 -1.54 4.98 -34.62
C ALA A 60 -0.15 4.42 -34.25
N ALA A 61 0.72 5.21 -33.63
CA ALA A 61 1.99 4.71 -33.10
C ALA A 61 1.78 3.69 -31.96
N ALA A 62 0.80 3.94 -31.09
CA ALA A 62 0.53 3.10 -29.92
C ALA A 62 -0.05 1.70 -30.25
N VAL A 63 -0.57 1.48 -31.46
CA VAL A 63 -1.12 0.19 -31.89
C VAL A 63 -0.13 -0.69 -32.68
N GLU A 64 1.13 -0.28 -32.85
CA GLU A 64 2.05 -1.03 -33.72
C GLU A 64 2.40 -2.43 -33.18
N GLY A 65 2.02 -3.45 -33.95
CA GLY A 65 2.16 -4.86 -33.59
C GLY A 65 1.17 -5.35 -32.52
N VAL A 66 0.13 -4.57 -32.19
CA VAL A 66 -0.94 -4.95 -31.26
C VAL A 66 -1.88 -5.96 -31.90
N THR A 67 -2.01 -7.13 -31.30
CA THR A 67 -2.89 -8.19 -31.82
C THR A 67 -4.34 -8.06 -31.33
N ALA A 68 -4.56 -7.54 -30.12
CA ALA A 68 -5.89 -7.26 -29.58
C ALA A 68 -5.90 -5.99 -28.74
N ALA A 69 -7.00 -5.23 -28.76
CA ALA A 69 -7.12 -3.98 -28.02
C ALA A 69 -8.39 -3.91 -27.16
N PHE A 70 -8.24 -3.50 -25.91
CA PHE A 70 -9.34 -3.11 -25.04
C PHE A 70 -9.65 -1.63 -25.23
N LEU A 71 -10.88 -1.34 -25.66
CA LEU A 71 -11.33 0.00 -26.01
C LEU A 71 -12.39 0.50 -25.01
N LEU A 72 -12.03 1.53 -24.25
CA LEU A 72 -12.96 2.38 -23.50
C LEU A 72 -13.07 3.71 -24.26
N TRP A 73 -14.30 4.13 -24.56
CA TRP A 73 -14.56 5.44 -25.15
C TRP A 73 -15.05 6.41 -24.07
N PRO A 74 -14.24 7.42 -23.66
CA PRO A 74 -14.58 8.30 -22.54
C PRO A 74 -15.47 9.49 -22.94
N PHE A 75 -15.75 9.68 -24.22
CA PHE A 75 -16.46 10.85 -24.75
C PHE A 75 -17.97 10.60 -24.87
N GLY A 76 -18.78 11.63 -24.62
CA GLY A 76 -20.25 11.54 -24.63
C GLY A 76 -20.91 11.41 -26.00
N THR A 77 -20.12 11.38 -27.08
CA THR A 77 -20.59 11.27 -28.48
C THR A 77 -19.76 10.22 -29.23
N ALA A 78 -20.22 9.83 -30.43
CA ALA A 78 -19.48 8.91 -31.30
C ALA A 78 -18.46 9.62 -32.23
N ASP A 79 -18.29 10.94 -32.07
CA ASP A 79 -17.50 11.76 -32.99
C ASP A 79 -16.01 11.40 -32.90
N GLY A 80 -15.35 11.18 -34.04
CA GLY A 80 -13.96 10.71 -34.08
C GLY A 80 -13.76 9.21 -33.82
N PHE A 81 -14.74 8.49 -33.26
CA PHE A 81 -14.62 7.04 -32.99
C PHE A 81 -14.26 6.23 -34.24
N GLY A 82 -14.83 6.60 -35.40
CA GLY A 82 -14.52 5.96 -36.68
C GLY A 82 -13.04 5.99 -37.04
N ALA A 83 -12.35 7.11 -36.82
CA ALA A 83 -10.92 7.22 -37.14
C ALA A 83 -10.04 6.33 -36.24
N VAL A 84 -10.40 6.22 -34.95
CA VAL A 84 -9.75 5.33 -33.98
C VAL A 84 -10.03 3.86 -34.32
N LEU A 85 -11.25 3.54 -34.75
CA LEU A 85 -11.63 2.21 -35.22
C LEU A 85 -10.92 1.82 -36.52
N ASP A 86 -10.75 2.75 -37.47
CA ASP A 86 -10.02 2.54 -38.72
C ASP A 86 -8.52 2.31 -38.48
N VAL A 87 -7.94 2.96 -37.46
CA VAL A 87 -6.58 2.65 -36.97
C VAL A 87 -6.54 1.23 -36.41
N LEU A 88 -7.45 0.86 -35.50
CA LEU A 88 -7.51 -0.51 -34.95
C LEU A 88 -7.70 -1.58 -36.03
N ALA A 89 -8.52 -1.32 -37.05
CA ALA A 89 -8.79 -2.22 -38.16
C ALA A 89 -7.57 -2.47 -39.09
N ARG A 90 -6.58 -1.57 -39.11
CA ARG A 90 -5.33 -1.75 -39.87
C ARG A 90 -4.25 -2.53 -39.12
N HIS A 91 -4.25 -2.48 -37.79
CA HIS A 91 -3.15 -3.00 -36.97
C HIS A 91 -3.51 -4.22 -36.11
N THR A 92 -4.78 -4.34 -35.70
CA THR A 92 -5.23 -5.35 -34.72
C THR A 92 -6.13 -6.43 -35.34
N ARG A 93 -6.22 -7.59 -34.70
CA ARG A 93 -7.16 -8.66 -35.07
C ARG A 93 -8.49 -8.53 -34.34
N ARG A 94 -8.45 -8.19 -33.05
CA ARG A 94 -9.64 -8.18 -32.17
C ARG A 94 -9.76 -6.90 -31.35
N VAL A 95 -10.98 -6.35 -31.27
CA VAL A 95 -11.35 -5.29 -30.33
C VAL A 95 -12.29 -5.82 -29.25
N VAL A 96 -12.02 -5.49 -27.99
CA VAL A 96 -12.91 -5.74 -26.85
C VAL A 96 -13.38 -4.39 -26.33
N TYR A 97 -14.64 -4.05 -26.54
CA TYR A 97 -15.19 -2.72 -26.26
C TYR A 97 -16.04 -2.72 -24.98
N LEU A 98 -15.78 -1.75 -24.10
CA LEU A 98 -16.59 -1.51 -22.90
C LEU A 98 -17.74 -0.54 -23.21
N SER A 99 -18.94 -1.10 -23.35
CA SER A 99 -20.22 -0.42 -23.60
C SER A 99 -20.98 -0.18 -22.29
N SER A 100 -22.30 0.07 -22.35
CA SER A 100 -23.20 0.15 -21.19
C SER A 100 -24.61 -0.34 -21.54
N ALA A 101 -25.28 -1.01 -20.59
CA ALA A 101 -26.68 -1.45 -20.73
C ALA A 101 -27.67 -0.30 -20.97
N ALA A 102 -27.31 0.92 -20.57
CA ALA A 102 -28.08 2.12 -20.85
C ALA A 102 -28.18 2.46 -22.36
N ARG A 103 -27.26 1.94 -23.19
CA ARG A 103 -27.27 1.99 -24.67
C ARG A 103 -27.81 3.32 -25.23
N ARG A 104 -27.19 4.45 -24.85
CA ARG A 104 -27.60 5.79 -25.29
C ARG A 104 -27.22 5.99 -26.78
N PRO A 105 -27.57 7.11 -27.43
CA PRO A 105 -27.34 7.27 -28.87
C PRO A 105 -25.89 7.04 -29.32
N ALA A 106 -24.91 7.51 -28.55
CA ALA A 106 -23.48 7.36 -28.85
C ALA A 106 -23.04 5.89 -28.80
N GLU A 107 -23.33 5.17 -27.71
CA GLU A 107 -22.95 3.77 -27.53
C GLU A 107 -23.61 2.87 -28.58
N ARG A 108 -24.86 3.16 -28.98
CA ARG A 108 -25.53 2.42 -30.07
C ARG A 108 -24.86 2.62 -31.42
N GLU A 109 -24.37 3.82 -31.72
CA GLU A 109 -23.64 4.09 -32.95
C GLU A 109 -22.23 3.49 -32.92
N ILE A 110 -21.53 3.59 -31.79
CA ILE A 110 -20.21 2.95 -31.58
C ILE A 110 -20.32 1.42 -31.75
N GLU A 111 -21.30 0.77 -31.12
CA GLU A 111 -21.57 -0.66 -31.34
C GLU A 111 -21.89 -0.98 -32.81
N ARG A 112 -22.59 -0.08 -33.53
CA ARG A 112 -22.92 -0.24 -34.96
C ARG A 112 -21.67 -0.14 -35.85
N LEU A 113 -20.74 0.76 -35.53
CA LEU A 113 -19.46 0.94 -36.22
C LEU A 113 -18.55 -0.27 -35.99
N ILE A 114 -18.37 -0.70 -34.73
CA ILE A 114 -17.57 -1.89 -34.37
C ILE A 114 -18.04 -3.12 -35.16
N ARG A 115 -19.36 -3.37 -35.18
CA ARG A 115 -19.98 -4.49 -35.93
C ARG A 115 -19.76 -4.47 -37.44
N ARG A 116 -19.33 -3.33 -38.01
CA ARG A 116 -19.08 -3.12 -39.45
C ARG A 116 -17.59 -3.01 -39.80
N SER A 117 -16.70 -2.98 -38.80
CA SER A 117 -15.24 -2.77 -38.98
C SER A 117 -14.50 -3.91 -39.69
N GLY A 118 -15.07 -5.12 -39.72
CA GLY A 118 -14.37 -6.33 -40.19
C GLY A 118 -13.42 -6.96 -39.15
N LEU A 119 -13.18 -6.30 -38.01
CA LEU A 119 -12.45 -6.89 -36.88
C LEU A 119 -13.23 -8.05 -36.25
N GLU A 120 -12.51 -8.96 -35.58
CA GLU A 120 -13.13 -9.72 -34.50
C GLU A 120 -13.53 -8.75 -33.39
N TRP A 121 -14.76 -8.85 -32.88
CA TRP A 121 -15.22 -7.97 -31.81
C TRP A 121 -15.90 -8.74 -30.68
N VAL A 122 -15.70 -8.23 -29.47
CA VAL A 122 -16.46 -8.60 -28.27
C VAL A 122 -16.93 -7.30 -27.63
N ILE A 123 -18.23 -7.21 -27.31
CA ILE A 123 -18.78 -6.05 -26.60
C ILE A 123 -19.14 -6.48 -25.19
N LEU A 124 -18.51 -5.85 -24.20
CA LEU A 124 -18.85 -6.01 -22.79
C LEU A 124 -19.87 -4.93 -22.43
N ARG A 125 -21.06 -5.32 -21.99
CA ARG A 125 -22.16 -4.43 -21.68
C ARG A 125 -22.52 -4.53 -20.19
N PRO A 126 -21.77 -3.85 -19.30
CA PRO A 126 -22.12 -3.75 -17.89
C PRO A 126 -23.43 -2.97 -17.67
N HIS A 127 -24.18 -3.41 -16.66
CA HIS A 127 -25.38 -2.75 -16.18
C HIS A 127 -25.06 -1.59 -15.23
N GLN A 128 -24.90 -1.85 -13.94
CA GLN A 128 -24.38 -0.88 -12.97
C GLN A 128 -22.96 -1.30 -12.55
N PHE A 129 -22.01 -0.37 -12.43
CA PHE A 129 -20.71 -0.64 -11.79
C PHE A 129 -20.84 -0.51 -10.26
N ALA A 130 -20.25 -1.44 -9.50
CA ALA A 130 -20.15 -1.35 -8.04
C ALA A 130 -19.41 -0.08 -7.59
N SER A 131 -18.33 0.27 -8.30
CA SER A 131 -17.54 1.49 -8.10
C SER A 131 -18.32 2.80 -8.19
N ALA A 132 -19.53 2.82 -8.77
CA ALA A 132 -20.41 3.99 -8.74
C ALA A 132 -20.86 4.39 -7.32
N ALA A 133 -20.75 3.50 -6.33
CA ALA A 133 -20.98 3.79 -4.92
C ALA A 133 -19.92 4.73 -4.30
N LEU A 134 -18.72 4.86 -4.92
CA LEU A 134 -17.68 5.79 -4.44
C LEU A 134 -18.11 7.26 -4.45
N ARG A 135 -19.16 7.62 -5.21
CA ARG A 135 -19.74 8.97 -5.14
C ARG A 135 -20.26 9.33 -3.75
N TRP A 136 -20.71 8.34 -2.97
CA TRP A 136 -21.17 8.55 -1.59
C TRP A 136 -20.00 8.78 -0.62
N ALA A 137 -18.81 8.23 -0.89
CA ALA A 137 -17.61 8.59 -0.13
C ALA A 137 -17.21 10.06 -0.33
N ALA A 138 -17.61 10.68 -1.45
CA ALA A 138 -17.40 12.10 -1.74
C ALA A 138 -18.56 13.00 -1.29
N ASP A 139 -19.66 12.46 -0.74
CA ASP A 139 -20.79 13.25 -0.23
C ASP A 139 -20.48 13.72 1.21
N PRO A 140 -20.39 15.03 1.49
CA PRO A 140 -20.11 15.54 2.83
C PRO A 140 -21.17 15.11 3.86
N ARG A 141 -22.43 14.91 3.45
CA ARG A 141 -23.51 14.46 4.34
C ARG A 141 -23.43 12.97 4.61
N PHE A 142 -22.95 12.17 3.66
CA PHE A 142 -22.64 10.77 3.94
C PHE A 142 -21.49 10.66 4.95
N GLN A 143 -20.43 11.44 4.77
CA GLN A 143 -19.31 11.44 5.72
C GLN A 143 -19.76 11.91 7.12
N ALA A 144 -20.49 13.03 7.22
CA ALA A 144 -21.00 13.51 8.50
C ALA A 144 -22.02 12.56 9.17
N GLU A 145 -23.12 12.23 8.49
CA GLU A 145 -24.30 11.59 9.10
C GLU A 145 -24.48 10.11 8.74
N GLY A 146 -23.73 9.57 7.78
CA GLY A 146 -24.02 8.28 7.15
C GLY A 146 -25.25 8.33 6.22
N VAL A 147 -25.65 9.52 5.76
CA VAL A 147 -26.88 9.70 4.97
C VAL A 147 -26.58 9.98 3.50
N VAL A 148 -27.17 9.17 2.62
CA VAL A 148 -27.37 9.55 1.21
C VAL A 148 -28.79 10.06 1.05
N ALA A 149 -28.96 11.33 0.70
CA ALA A 149 -30.27 11.96 0.53
C ALA A 149 -30.54 12.24 -0.95
N GLU A 150 -30.99 11.25 -1.70
CA GLU A 150 -31.24 11.32 -3.15
C GLU A 150 -32.64 10.76 -3.49
N PRO A 151 -33.22 11.08 -4.66
CA PRO A 151 -34.44 10.44 -5.14
C PRO A 151 -34.17 9.02 -5.69
N TYR A 152 -35.19 8.18 -5.57
CA TYR A 152 -35.28 6.80 -6.03
C TYR A 152 -34.34 5.84 -5.28
N GLY A 153 -34.43 5.80 -3.94
CA GLY A 153 -33.70 4.83 -3.12
C GLY A 153 -34.05 3.38 -3.43
N ARG A 154 -35.27 3.14 -3.91
CA ARG A 154 -35.77 1.85 -4.43
C ARG A 154 -35.31 1.49 -5.85
N SER A 155 -34.63 2.37 -6.59
CA SER A 155 -34.06 2.06 -7.90
C SER A 155 -33.09 0.89 -7.74
N ALA A 156 -33.32 -0.24 -8.44
CA ALA A 156 -32.53 -1.45 -8.26
C ALA A 156 -31.88 -1.96 -9.54
N ALA A 157 -30.61 -2.36 -9.40
CA ALA A 157 -29.77 -2.88 -10.47
C ALA A 157 -28.71 -3.83 -9.89
N PRO A 158 -28.10 -4.72 -10.69
CA PRO A 158 -27.10 -5.66 -10.21
C PRO A 158 -25.67 -5.11 -10.37
N PRO A 159 -24.98 -4.65 -9.29
CA PRO A 159 -23.72 -3.93 -9.41
C PRO A 159 -22.56 -4.88 -9.70
N VAL A 160 -21.92 -4.75 -10.85
CA VAL A 160 -20.76 -5.57 -11.25
C VAL A 160 -19.47 -5.05 -10.63
N HIS A 161 -18.65 -5.95 -10.09
CA HIS A 161 -17.31 -5.67 -9.58
C HIS A 161 -16.34 -5.47 -10.76
N GLU A 162 -15.47 -4.46 -10.72
CA GLU A 162 -14.52 -4.20 -11.81
C GLU A 162 -13.55 -5.34 -12.12
N ARG A 163 -13.24 -6.24 -11.16
CA ARG A 163 -12.45 -7.44 -11.42
C ARG A 163 -13.19 -8.48 -12.25
N ASP A 164 -14.49 -8.66 -12.03
CA ASP A 164 -15.31 -9.57 -12.84
C ASP A 164 -15.36 -9.12 -14.31
N LEU A 165 -15.37 -7.81 -14.56
CA LEU A 165 -15.24 -7.24 -15.90
C LEU A 165 -13.84 -7.41 -16.49
N ALA A 166 -12.79 -7.24 -15.66
CA ALA A 166 -11.40 -7.40 -16.08
C ALA A 166 -11.10 -8.83 -16.53
N GLU A 167 -11.56 -9.85 -15.81
CA GLU A 167 -11.44 -11.26 -16.20
C GLU A 167 -12.08 -11.54 -17.56
N ILE A 168 -13.34 -11.13 -17.76
CA ILE A 168 -14.06 -11.34 -19.03
C ILE A 168 -13.36 -10.60 -20.17
N ALA A 169 -12.80 -9.42 -19.91
CA ALA A 169 -11.99 -8.70 -20.88
C ALA A 169 -10.68 -9.44 -21.20
N ALA A 170 -9.96 -9.97 -20.20
CA ALA A 170 -8.72 -10.74 -20.40
C ALA A 170 -8.96 -12.02 -21.22
N ASP A 171 -9.99 -12.81 -20.91
CA ASP A 171 -10.40 -13.99 -21.69
C ASP A 171 -10.76 -13.63 -23.14
N ALA A 172 -11.42 -12.50 -23.36
CA ALA A 172 -11.77 -12.01 -24.69
C ALA A 172 -10.54 -11.51 -25.48
N LEU A 173 -9.58 -10.83 -24.84
CA LEU A 173 -8.37 -10.27 -25.46
C LEU A 173 -7.31 -11.32 -25.77
N THR A 174 -7.17 -12.36 -24.94
CA THR A 174 -6.22 -13.47 -25.15
C THR A 174 -6.62 -14.40 -26.30
N LEU A 175 -7.67 -14.04 -27.06
CA LEU A 175 -8.21 -14.76 -28.23
C LEU A 175 -8.79 -16.15 -27.92
N ARG A 176 -8.99 -16.50 -26.65
CA ARG A 176 -9.46 -17.82 -26.21
C ARG A 176 -10.99 -17.98 -26.28
N GLY A 177 -11.74 -16.88 -26.27
CA GLY A 177 -13.20 -16.86 -26.41
C GLY A 177 -13.71 -16.56 -27.85
N PRO A 178 -15.00 -16.81 -28.14
CA PRO A 178 -15.64 -16.50 -29.42
C PRO A 178 -15.67 -15.00 -29.72
N ALA A 179 -15.70 -14.64 -31.00
CA ALA A 179 -15.91 -13.29 -31.49
C ALA A 179 -17.33 -13.12 -32.08
N GLY A 180 -17.76 -11.88 -32.28
CA GLY A 180 -19.11 -11.54 -32.75
C GLY A 180 -20.17 -11.54 -31.65
N VAL A 181 -19.74 -11.50 -30.38
CA VAL A 181 -20.61 -11.69 -29.20
C VAL A 181 -20.75 -10.42 -28.37
N VAL A 182 -21.91 -10.29 -27.72
CA VAL A 182 -22.15 -9.31 -26.66
C VAL A 182 -22.29 -10.07 -25.35
N HIS A 183 -21.52 -9.68 -24.34
CA HIS A 183 -21.72 -10.13 -22.97
C HIS A 183 -22.48 -9.04 -22.21
N GLU A 184 -23.75 -9.29 -21.89
CA GLU A 184 -24.41 -8.57 -20.81
C GLU A 184 -23.72 -8.95 -19.50
N VAL A 185 -23.25 -7.96 -18.73
CA VAL A 185 -22.52 -8.21 -17.48
C VAL A 185 -23.22 -7.54 -16.31
N THR A 186 -23.35 -8.28 -15.21
CA THR A 186 -24.08 -7.89 -14.00
C THR A 186 -23.31 -8.35 -12.76
N GLY A 187 -23.62 -7.77 -11.60
CA GLY A 187 -23.35 -8.46 -10.33
C GLY A 187 -24.21 -9.74 -10.19
N PRO A 188 -23.94 -10.58 -9.18
CA PRO A 188 -24.72 -11.79 -8.90
C PRO A 188 -26.08 -11.53 -8.21
N GLU A 189 -26.31 -10.30 -7.75
CA GLU A 189 -27.45 -9.87 -6.94
C GLU A 189 -27.99 -8.52 -7.45
N THR A 190 -29.31 -8.38 -7.60
CA THR A 190 -29.96 -7.08 -7.87
C THR A 190 -30.23 -6.39 -6.55
N LEU A 191 -29.72 -5.17 -6.36
CA LEU A 191 -29.81 -4.41 -5.11
C LEU A 191 -30.38 -3.01 -5.34
N THR A 192 -31.28 -2.57 -4.47
CA THR A 192 -31.73 -1.17 -4.41
C THR A 192 -30.56 -0.25 -4.03
N GLN A 193 -30.61 1.03 -4.42
CA GLN A 193 -29.60 2.00 -3.96
C GLN A 193 -29.55 2.10 -2.42
N ALA A 194 -30.70 1.96 -1.74
CA ALA A 194 -30.77 1.96 -0.28
C ALA A 194 -30.05 0.76 0.36
N GLU A 195 -30.17 -0.44 -0.22
CA GLU A 195 -29.43 -1.63 0.23
C GLU A 195 -27.93 -1.51 -0.05
N GLN A 196 -27.54 -0.94 -1.20
CA GLN A 196 -26.14 -0.66 -1.51
C GLN A 196 -25.52 0.29 -0.46
N VAL A 197 -26.23 1.38 -0.08
CA VAL A 197 -25.81 2.29 0.99
C VAL A 197 -25.69 1.57 2.34
N ARG A 198 -26.66 0.72 2.71
CA ARG A 198 -26.60 -0.09 3.94
C ARG A 198 -25.38 -1.03 3.95
N ILE A 199 -25.15 -1.77 2.87
CA ILE A 199 -24.02 -2.71 2.74
C ILE A 199 -22.67 -1.98 2.83
N VAL A 200 -22.59 -0.77 2.26
CA VAL A 200 -21.43 0.11 2.38
C VAL A 200 -21.19 0.54 3.84
N GLY A 201 -22.24 0.95 4.56
CA GLY A 201 -22.14 1.28 6.00
C GLY A 201 -21.71 0.09 6.86
N GLU A 202 -22.36 -1.07 6.69
CA GLU A 202 -22.00 -2.32 7.37
C GLU A 202 -20.53 -2.69 7.14
N SER A 203 -20.02 -2.54 5.90
CA SER A 203 -18.63 -2.83 5.55
C SER A 203 -17.65 -1.81 6.13
N ALA A 204 -18.04 -0.53 6.17
CA ALA A 204 -17.30 0.51 6.88
C ALA A 204 -17.28 0.29 8.40
N GLY A 205 -18.32 -0.33 8.97
CA GLY A 205 -18.51 -0.48 10.42
C GLY A 205 -19.31 0.65 11.06
N ARG A 206 -20.06 1.44 10.29
CA ARG A 206 -20.90 2.55 10.76
C ARG A 206 -22.34 2.45 10.25
N PRO A 207 -23.34 2.98 10.96
CA PRO A 207 -24.68 3.14 10.39
C PRO A 207 -24.64 3.97 9.11
N ALA A 208 -25.31 3.49 8.06
CA ALA A 208 -25.57 4.25 6.84
C ALA A 208 -27.01 4.01 6.40
N ARG A 209 -27.67 5.07 5.87
CA ARG A 209 -29.07 5.00 5.42
C ARG A 209 -29.33 5.86 4.19
N TRP A 210 -30.32 5.45 3.41
CA TRP A 210 -30.94 6.31 2.41
C TRP A 210 -31.99 7.22 3.07
N GLU A 211 -32.08 8.45 2.60
CA GLU A 211 -33.14 9.40 2.93
C GLU A 211 -33.83 9.80 1.61
N GLU A 212 -35.04 9.28 1.38
CA GLU A 212 -35.76 9.48 0.13
C GLU A 212 -36.13 10.95 -0.05
N ARG A 213 -35.81 11.53 -1.22
CA ARG A 213 -36.06 12.95 -1.53
C ARG A 213 -36.94 13.13 -2.76
N PRO A 214 -37.70 14.24 -2.86
CA PRO A 214 -38.45 14.57 -4.07
C PRO A 214 -37.54 14.61 -5.31
N PRO A 215 -37.98 14.08 -6.47
CA PRO A 215 -37.22 14.15 -7.72
C PRO A 215 -36.78 15.58 -8.08
N GLU A 216 -37.57 16.58 -7.71
CA GLU A 216 -37.32 18.01 -7.91
C GLU A 216 -36.08 18.49 -7.14
N GLU A 217 -35.86 18.03 -5.90
CA GLU A 217 -34.63 18.31 -5.15
C GLU A 217 -33.41 17.66 -5.81
N GLY A 218 -33.56 16.43 -6.30
CA GLY A 218 -32.52 15.74 -7.07
C GLY A 218 -32.18 16.46 -8.37
N ARG A 219 -33.20 16.97 -9.08
CA ARG A 219 -33.06 17.76 -10.31
C ARG A 219 -32.28 19.03 -10.05
N HIS A 220 -32.67 19.80 -9.04
CA HIS A 220 -31.97 21.02 -8.65
C HIS A 220 -30.52 20.73 -8.26
N ARG A 221 -30.22 19.62 -7.57
CA ARG A 221 -28.84 19.24 -7.24
C ARG A 221 -28.01 18.88 -8.48
N LEU A 222 -28.56 18.10 -9.41
CA LEU A 222 -27.85 17.73 -10.64
C LEU A 222 -27.56 18.97 -11.51
N VAL A 223 -28.51 19.89 -11.64
CA VAL A 223 -28.31 21.15 -12.38
C VAL A 223 -27.33 22.08 -11.66
N ALA A 224 -27.39 22.19 -10.32
CA ALA A 224 -26.42 22.95 -9.53
C ALA A 224 -24.99 22.35 -9.59
N ALA A 225 -24.87 21.04 -9.84
CA ALA A 225 -23.60 20.37 -10.14
C ALA A 225 -23.14 20.54 -11.60
N GLY A 226 -23.80 21.39 -12.40
CA GLY A 226 -23.40 21.76 -13.75
C GLY A 226 -23.93 20.86 -14.87
N LEU A 227 -24.83 19.90 -14.60
CA LEU A 227 -25.44 19.10 -15.66
C LEU A 227 -26.54 19.91 -16.38
N PRO A 228 -26.68 19.79 -17.72
CA PRO A 228 -27.84 20.32 -18.44
C PRO A 228 -29.16 19.76 -17.89
N ALA A 229 -30.21 20.57 -17.92
CA ALA A 229 -31.50 20.25 -17.34
C ALA A 229 -32.11 18.95 -17.90
N GLU A 230 -31.99 18.77 -19.22
CA GLU A 230 -32.48 17.62 -19.98
C GLU A 230 -31.72 16.34 -19.62
N VAL A 231 -30.44 16.46 -19.27
CA VAL A 231 -29.60 15.35 -18.82
C VAL A 231 -29.95 14.96 -17.38
N ALA A 232 -30.21 15.94 -16.50
CA ALA A 232 -30.71 15.68 -15.16
C ALA A 232 -32.08 14.98 -15.18
N ASP A 233 -33.02 15.46 -16.02
CA ASP A 233 -34.33 14.86 -16.21
C ASP A 233 -34.25 13.44 -16.81
N GLY A 234 -33.30 13.19 -17.72
CA GLY A 234 -33.01 11.86 -18.24
C GLY A 234 -32.47 10.90 -17.19
N ILE A 235 -31.56 11.35 -16.33
CA ILE A 235 -31.01 10.55 -15.21
C ILE A 235 -32.10 10.19 -14.20
N LEU A 236 -32.96 11.14 -13.83
CA LEU A 236 -34.05 10.92 -12.89
C LEU A 236 -35.10 9.96 -13.44
N ARG A 237 -35.46 10.09 -14.72
CA ARG A 237 -36.39 9.17 -15.40
C ARG A 237 -35.85 7.74 -15.43
N ALA A 238 -34.59 7.54 -15.81
CA ALA A 238 -33.98 6.21 -15.84
C ALA A 238 -33.90 5.56 -14.44
N ARG A 239 -33.72 6.36 -13.38
CA ARG A 239 -33.81 5.88 -11.99
C ARG A 239 -35.24 5.53 -11.57
N ALA A 240 -36.23 6.29 -12.02
CA ALA A 240 -37.64 5.99 -11.77
C ALA A 240 -38.05 4.66 -12.43
N GLU A 241 -37.68 4.47 -13.69
CA GLU A 241 -37.92 3.22 -14.45
C GLU A 241 -37.33 1.99 -13.72
N LEU A 242 -36.15 2.13 -13.10
CA LEU A 242 -35.50 1.08 -12.29
C LEU A 242 -36.13 0.82 -10.91
N VAL A 243 -37.16 1.56 -10.49
CA VAL A 243 -37.97 1.22 -9.29
C VAL A 243 -38.99 0.13 -9.60
N ASP A 244 -39.62 0.21 -10.78
CA ASP A 244 -40.72 -0.67 -11.19
C ASP A 244 -40.28 -1.75 -12.20
N SER A 245 -39.16 -1.54 -12.90
CA SER A 245 -38.56 -2.47 -13.87
C SER A 245 -37.04 -2.55 -13.65
N PRO A 246 -36.59 -3.15 -12.53
CA PRO A 246 -35.18 -3.26 -12.20
C PRO A 246 -34.43 -4.18 -13.17
N TRP A 247 -33.13 -3.93 -13.35
CA TRP A 247 -32.32 -4.72 -14.28
C TRP A 247 -32.10 -6.17 -13.76
N PRO A 248 -32.22 -7.19 -14.65
CA PRO A 248 -32.08 -8.59 -14.27
C PRO A 248 -30.61 -9.00 -14.06
N VAL A 249 -30.37 -9.98 -13.19
CA VAL A 249 -29.06 -10.66 -13.08
C VAL A 249 -28.86 -11.58 -14.28
N THR A 250 -27.65 -11.57 -14.85
CA THR A 250 -27.15 -12.60 -15.78
C THR A 250 -26.21 -13.53 -14.99
N PRO A 251 -26.61 -14.77 -14.65
CA PRO A 251 -25.82 -15.61 -13.75
C PRO A 251 -24.46 -16.02 -14.32
N ARG A 252 -23.38 -15.69 -13.61
CA ARG A 252 -22.00 -16.15 -13.87
C ARG A 252 -21.44 -16.84 -12.60
N PRO A 253 -21.02 -18.11 -12.66
CA PRO A 253 -20.32 -18.75 -11.55
C PRO A 253 -19.07 -17.96 -11.14
N GLY A 254 -18.87 -17.75 -9.84
CA GLY A 254 -17.73 -16.99 -9.31
C GLY A 254 -17.86 -15.46 -9.35
N ALA A 255 -18.97 -14.90 -9.88
CA ALA A 255 -19.20 -13.45 -9.84
C ALA A 255 -19.24 -12.93 -8.39
N ARG A 256 -18.55 -11.81 -8.14
CA ARG A 256 -18.31 -11.28 -6.80
C ARG A 256 -19.50 -10.42 -6.33
N PRO A 257 -20.05 -10.66 -5.12
CA PRO A 257 -21.16 -9.87 -4.61
C PRO A 257 -20.74 -8.43 -4.30
N PHE A 258 -21.70 -7.50 -4.30
CA PHE A 258 -21.45 -6.10 -3.97
C PHE A 258 -20.90 -5.94 -2.55
N ARG A 259 -21.25 -6.84 -1.62
CA ARG A 259 -20.65 -6.89 -0.28
C ARG A 259 -19.14 -7.15 -0.30
N ALA A 260 -18.63 -7.94 -1.24
CA ALA A 260 -17.17 -8.16 -1.37
C ALA A 260 -16.47 -6.87 -1.84
N TRP A 261 -17.01 -6.23 -2.88
CA TRP A 261 -16.54 -4.92 -3.34
C TRP A 261 -16.54 -3.87 -2.22
N ALA A 262 -17.64 -3.80 -1.46
CA ALA A 262 -17.82 -2.86 -0.36
C ALA A 262 -16.88 -3.14 0.82
N ALA A 263 -16.47 -4.40 1.05
CA ALA A 263 -15.48 -4.75 2.06
C ALA A 263 -14.06 -4.29 1.66
N GLU A 264 -13.66 -4.46 0.39
CA GLU A 264 -12.38 -3.94 -0.11
C GLU A 264 -12.33 -2.40 -0.04
N HIS A 265 -13.44 -1.76 -0.43
CA HIS A 265 -13.57 -0.31 -0.51
C HIS A 265 -14.04 0.36 0.79
N ALA A 266 -14.31 -0.42 1.86
CA ALA A 266 -14.78 0.06 3.17
C ALA A 266 -13.94 1.22 3.74
N HIS A 267 -12.65 1.21 3.44
CA HIS A 267 -11.69 2.25 3.81
C HIS A 267 -12.07 3.66 3.32
N ARG A 268 -12.86 3.79 2.24
CA ARG A 268 -13.36 5.07 1.70
C ARG A 268 -14.59 5.62 2.43
N PHE A 269 -15.29 4.77 3.17
CA PHE A 269 -16.60 5.07 3.77
C PHE A 269 -16.55 5.15 5.30
N ARG A 270 -15.38 4.88 5.89
CA ARG A 270 -15.07 5.18 7.29
C ARG A 270 -14.77 6.65 7.45
N THR A 271 -15.28 7.24 8.54
CA THR A 271 -14.75 8.49 9.10
C THR A 271 -13.79 8.24 10.25
N THR A 272 -13.72 7.02 10.80
CA THR A 272 -12.95 6.70 11.99
C THR A 272 -11.94 5.56 11.79
N MET A 273 -10.95 5.54 12.67
CA MET A 273 -9.87 4.55 12.76
C MET A 273 -9.57 4.20 14.22
N ARG A 274 -9.02 3.02 14.46
CA ARG A 274 -8.47 2.67 15.77
C ARG A 274 -7.00 3.06 15.86
N ALA A 275 -6.56 3.50 17.03
CA ALA A 275 -5.19 3.90 17.32
C ALA A 275 -4.77 3.49 18.74
N ALA A 276 -3.55 2.97 18.91
CA ALA A 276 -2.96 2.66 20.21
C ALA A 276 -2.21 3.88 20.76
N ARG A 277 -2.67 4.41 21.90
CA ARG A 277 -2.32 5.75 22.38
C ARG A 277 -1.98 5.81 23.86
N LEU A 278 -1.05 6.69 24.18
CA LEU A 278 -0.67 7.08 25.53
C LEU A 278 -1.51 8.27 25.95
N HIS A 279 -2.26 8.15 27.05
CA HIS A 279 -2.96 9.29 27.69
C HIS A 279 -2.22 9.80 28.93
N ALA A 280 -1.34 8.97 29.49
CA ALA A 280 -0.43 9.26 30.58
C ALA A 280 0.87 8.48 30.36
N TYR A 281 1.94 8.83 31.08
CA TYR A 281 3.11 7.97 31.23
C TYR A 281 2.87 6.97 32.37
N GLY A 282 3.44 5.75 32.29
CA GLY A 282 3.29 4.73 33.33
C GLY A 282 3.74 3.33 32.89
N ASP A 283 3.12 2.30 33.49
CA ASP A 283 3.26 0.90 33.09
C ASP A 283 2.50 0.58 31.77
N PRO A 284 2.58 -0.64 31.20
CA PRO A 284 1.95 -0.95 29.91
C PRO A 284 0.43 -0.73 29.83
N SER A 285 -0.29 -0.69 30.96
CA SER A 285 -1.75 -0.42 31.00
C SER A 285 -2.14 1.00 30.56
N VAL A 286 -1.19 1.94 30.44
CA VAL A 286 -1.47 3.29 29.92
C VAL A 286 -1.67 3.33 28.40
N ILE A 287 -1.36 2.23 27.69
CA ILE A 287 -1.65 2.06 26.26
C ILE A 287 -3.15 1.75 26.11
N ARG A 288 -3.89 2.68 25.50
CA ARG A 288 -5.33 2.56 25.24
C ARG A 288 -5.61 2.49 23.75
N HIS A 289 -6.70 1.83 23.37
CA HIS A 289 -7.17 1.79 21.99
C HIS A 289 -8.31 2.79 21.80
N ASP A 290 -7.97 3.96 21.28
CA ASP A 290 -8.92 5.02 20.96
C ASP A 290 -9.55 4.76 19.59
N GLU A 291 -10.81 5.17 19.42
CA GLU A 291 -11.39 5.43 18.10
C GLU A 291 -11.30 6.93 17.80
N LEU A 292 -10.66 7.27 16.69
CA LEU A 292 -10.38 8.65 16.27
C LEU A 292 -10.92 8.91 14.85
N PRO A 293 -11.19 10.17 14.48
CA PRO A 293 -11.36 10.54 13.07
C PRO A 293 -10.13 10.13 12.23
N ILE A 294 -10.36 9.70 10.99
CA ILE A 294 -9.31 9.55 9.99
C ILE A 294 -8.81 10.97 9.62
N PRO A 295 -7.50 11.24 9.73
CA PRO A 295 -6.97 12.56 9.41
C PRO A 295 -6.82 12.76 7.89
N ALA A 296 -7.13 13.96 7.41
CA ALA A 296 -6.79 14.37 6.04
C ALA A 296 -5.32 14.85 5.97
N PRO A 297 -4.58 14.55 4.89
CA PRO A 297 -3.16 14.91 4.78
C PRO A 297 -2.94 16.40 4.49
N GLY A 298 -2.06 17.04 5.26
CA GLY A 298 -1.62 18.41 5.02
C GLY A 298 -0.62 18.57 3.86
N PRO A 299 -0.19 19.81 3.56
CA PRO A 299 0.80 20.07 2.51
C PRO A 299 2.11 19.30 2.74
N GLY A 300 2.54 18.52 1.74
CA GLY A 300 3.72 17.66 1.83
C GLY A 300 3.53 16.35 2.63
N GLU A 301 2.31 16.02 3.04
CA GLU A 301 1.96 14.78 3.75
C GLU A 301 1.14 13.82 2.88
N VAL A 302 1.11 12.55 3.27
CA VAL A 302 0.24 11.52 2.70
C VAL A 302 -0.48 10.75 3.80
N LEU A 303 -1.68 10.27 3.49
CA LEU A 303 -2.43 9.35 4.35
C LEU A 303 -2.12 7.92 3.91
N ILE A 304 -1.52 7.13 4.80
CA ILE A 304 -1.20 5.72 4.59
C ILE A 304 -2.26 4.88 5.29
N LYS A 305 -2.90 3.95 4.56
CA LYS A 305 -3.61 2.83 5.16
C LYS A 305 -2.56 1.82 5.62
N VAL A 306 -2.40 1.67 6.92
CA VAL A 306 -1.33 0.86 7.51
C VAL A 306 -1.61 -0.62 7.26
N ALA A 307 -0.60 -1.34 6.78
CA ALA A 307 -0.60 -2.80 6.69
C ALA A 307 0.10 -3.42 7.91
N GLY A 308 1.15 -2.77 8.42
CA GLY A 308 1.79 -3.10 9.68
C GLY A 308 2.55 -1.91 10.28
N THR A 309 2.63 -1.90 11.61
CA THR A 309 3.69 -1.20 12.36
C THR A 309 4.55 -2.26 13.05
N SER A 310 5.61 -1.87 13.74
CA SER A 310 6.38 -2.82 14.55
C SER A 310 6.84 -2.21 15.87
N PHE A 311 7.14 -3.08 16.85
CA PHE A 311 7.62 -2.68 18.16
C PHE A 311 9.12 -2.34 18.15
N ASN A 312 9.49 -1.25 18.83
CA ASN A 312 10.88 -0.89 19.11
C ASN A 312 11.11 -0.75 20.63
N PRO A 313 12.14 -1.37 21.22
CA PRO A 313 12.40 -1.31 22.66
C PRO A 313 12.51 0.12 23.24
N SER A 314 12.94 1.11 22.45
CA SER A 314 12.97 2.52 22.86
C SER A 314 11.58 3.11 23.14
N GLU A 315 10.51 2.57 22.56
CA GLU A 315 9.12 2.97 22.85
C GLU A 315 8.72 2.60 24.29
N VAL A 316 9.43 1.67 24.95
CA VAL A 316 9.26 1.39 26.39
C VAL A 316 9.59 2.61 27.23
N GLY A 317 10.76 3.23 26.99
CA GLY A 317 11.22 4.44 27.68
C GLY A 317 10.43 5.70 27.29
N LEU A 318 9.80 5.68 26.11
CA LEU A 318 8.85 6.70 25.66
C LEU A 318 7.58 6.66 26.52
N ARG A 319 6.96 5.48 26.63
CA ARG A 319 5.70 5.25 27.37
C ARG A 319 5.85 5.32 28.89
N SER A 320 7.01 4.98 29.46
CA SER A 320 7.27 5.21 30.89
C SER A 320 7.63 6.65 31.25
N GLY A 321 7.79 7.55 30.26
CA GLY A 321 8.18 8.93 30.48
C GLY A 321 9.67 9.15 30.76
N LEU A 322 10.50 8.09 30.80
CA LEU A 322 11.96 8.21 30.96
C LEU A 322 12.62 9.05 29.86
N LEU A 323 12.06 9.03 28.64
CA LEU A 323 12.52 9.88 27.54
C LEU A 323 11.86 11.27 27.52
N ALA A 324 10.81 11.54 28.31
CA ALA A 324 10.07 12.81 28.27
C ALA A 324 10.90 14.00 28.78
N ALA A 325 11.92 13.77 29.62
CA ALA A 325 12.89 14.80 30.04
C ALA A 325 14.04 15.00 29.02
N ALA A 326 14.20 14.09 28.05
CA ALA A 326 15.26 14.13 27.03
C ALA A 326 14.74 14.57 25.65
N VAL A 327 13.42 14.51 25.43
CA VAL A 327 12.72 15.03 24.25
C VAL A 327 12.20 16.43 24.59
N PRO A 328 12.69 17.51 23.95
CA PRO A 328 12.16 18.86 24.19
C PRO A 328 10.65 18.96 23.91
N GLU A 329 9.93 19.85 24.60
CA GLU A 329 8.47 20.01 24.38
C GLU A 329 8.10 20.29 22.92
N TRP A 330 8.95 21.06 22.20
CA TRP A 330 8.76 21.35 20.78
C TRP A 330 8.97 20.14 19.86
N ALA A 331 9.66 19.09 20.34
CA ALA A 331 9.88 17.84 19.60
C ALA A 331 8.70 16.86 19.70
N GLY A 332 7.53 17.32 20.19
CA GLY A 332 6.24 16.80 19.75
C GLY A 332 5.57 15.74 20.63
N LEU A 333 6.16 15.37 21.78
CA LEU A 333 5.59 14.33 22.66
C LEU A 333 4.41 14.83 23.54
N ARG A 334 3.44 15.47 22.91
CA ARG A 334 2.21 15.95 23.55
C ARG A 334 1.21 14.80 23.69
N LEU A 335 0.89 14.44 24.93
CA LEU A 335 -0.20 13.51 25.23
C LEU A 335 -1.57 14.17 24.89
N PRO A 336 -2.56 13.41 24.38
CA PRO A 336 -2.49 11.98 24.06
C PRO A 336 -1.72 11.69 22.75
N TYR A 337 -0.71 10.82 22.85
CA TYR A 337 0.25 10.51 21.78
C TYR A 337 0.00 9.12 21.19
N THR A 338 0.09 8.97 19.87
CA THR A 338 -0.10 7.67 19.18
C THR A 338 1.25 6.98 18.95
N LEU A 339 1.37 5.72 19.38
CA LEU A 339 2.60 4.91 19.27
C LEU A 339 2.96 4.54 17.81
N GLY A 340 4.04 3.78 17.64
CA GLY A 340 4.46 3.22 16.36
C GLY A 340 5.37 4.16 15.59
N TRP A 341 6.65 3.80 15.50
CA TRP A 341 7.67 4.51 14.73
C TRP A 341 7.99 3.88 13.36
N ASP A 342 7.63 2.62 13.13
CA ASP A 342 7.76 1.97 11.83
C ASP A 342 6.39 1.97 11.13
N VAL A 343 6.29 2.44 9.89
CA VAL A 343 5.09 2.24 9.07
C VAL A 343 5.43 1.42 7.83
N ALA A 344 4.55 0.49 7.48
CA ALA A 344 4.42 -0.07 6.15
C ALA A 344 2.94 -0.11 5.75
N GLY A 345 2.63 0.24 4.50
CA GLY A 345 1.24 0.31 4.03
C GLY A 345 1.08 0.94 2.66
N THR A 346 -0.17 1.15 2.26
CA THR A 346 -0.53 1.73 0.95
C THR A 346 -0.99 3.16 1.12
N VAL A 347 -0.47 4.10 0.31
CA VAL A 347 -0.97 5.48 0.29
C VAL A 347 -2.40 5.49 -0.26
N VAL A 348 -3.34 6.09 0.47
CA VAL A 348 -4.75 6.22 0.05
C VAL A 348 -5.11 7.65 -0.38
N GLU A 349 -4.41 8.66 0.14
CA GLU A 349 -4.62 10.07 -0.17
C GLU A 349 -3.30 10.87 -0.06
N THR A 350 -3.16 11.93 -0.84
CA THR A 350 -1.96 12.78 -0.92
C THR A 350 -2.33 14.24 -0.72
N GLY A 351 -1.68 14.92 0.22
CA GLY A 351 -1.88 16.34 0.46
C GLY A 351 -1.21 17.23 -0.59
N PRO A 352 -1.47 18.55 -0.58
CA PRO A 352 -0.95 19.49 -1.56
C PRO A 352 0.58 19.45 -1.69
N GLY A 353 1.08 19.51 -2.93
CA GLY A 353 2.52 19.58 -3.23
C GLY A 353 3.28 18.24 -3.19
N VAL A 354 2.63 17.12 -2.89
CA VAL A 354 3.27 15.79 -2.98
C VAL A 354 3.32 15.32 -4.45
N ALA A 355 4.53 15.18 -5.00
CA ALA A 355 4.76 14.60 -6.33
C ALA A 355 4.86 13.06 -6.30
N TRP A 356 5.46 12.54 -5.24
CA TRP A 356 5.57 11.13 -4.87
C TRP A 356 5.65 11.03 -3.32
N PRO A 357 5.08 10.00 -2.67
CA PRO A 357 4.29 8.91 -3.24
C PRO A 357 2.87 9.33 -3.65
N ARG A 358 2.24 8.51 -4.49
CA ARG A 358 0.89 8.73 -5.05
C ARG A 358 -0.10 7.71 -4.46
N ALA A 359 -1.39 8.01 -4.51
CA ALA A 359 -2.43 7.08 -4.04
C ALA A 359 -2.40 5.75 -4.82
N GLY A 360 -2.10 4.66 -4.10
CA GLY A 360 -1.82 3.32 -4.62
C GLY A 360 -0.36 2.87 -4.51
N ASP A 361 0.61 3.76 -4.25
CA ASP A 361 1.99 3.36 -3.96
C ASP A 361 2.06 2.63 -2.60
N GLU A 362 2.80 1.52 -2.56
CA GLU A 362 3.18 0.82 -1.34
C GLU A 362 4.50 1.38 -0.81
N VAL A 363 4.51 1.73 0.49
CA VAL A 363 5.56 2.53 1.11
C VAL A 363 5.96 1.97 2.48
N ILE A 364 7.22 2.23 2.84
CA ILE A 364 7.73 2.09 4.21
C ILE A 364 8.30 3.43 4.69
N GLY A 365 8.30 3.65 6.00
CA GLY A 365 8.83 4.88 6.58
C GLY A 365 9.13 4.76 8.07
N ARG A 366 10.05 5.60 8.55
CA ARG A 366 10.24 5.84 9.98
C ARG A 366 9.52 7.13 10.35
N LEU A 367 8.59 7.06 11.30
CA LEU A 367 7.79 8.18 11.78
C LEU A 367 8.15 8.57 13.22
N ASP A 368 7.73 9.77 13.63
CA ASP A 368 7.84 10.28 15.01
C ASP A 368 6.60 9.94 15.86
N GLY A 369 5.90 8.85 15.50
CA GLY A 369 4.64 8.39 16.08
C GLY A 369 3.56 8.19 15.02
N GLY A 370 2.39 7.70 15.44
CA GLY A 370 1.20 7.60 14.59
C GLY A 370 1.02 6.28 13.84
N ALA A 371 2.06 5.44 13.68
CA ALA A 371 1.94 4.19 12.90
C ALA A 371 1.14 3.09 13.62
N ALA A 372 0.98 3.17 14.94
CA ALA A 372 0.15 2.25 15.72
C ALA A 372 -1.36 2.56 15.59
N ALA A 373 -1.85 2.58 14.36
CA ALA A 373 -3.23 2.89 14.00
C ALA A 373 -3.62 2.27 12.65
N SER A 374 -4.92 2.23 12.33
CA SER A 374 -5.39 1.74 11.02
C SER A 374 -4.99 2.66 9.84
N TYR A 375 -4.71 3.94 10.11
CA TYR A 375 -4.09 4.86 9.17
C TYR A 375 -3.08 5.76 9.89
N ALA A 376 -2.08 6.23 9.17
CA ALA A 376 -1.09 7.19 9.64
C ALA A 376 -0.93 8.34 8.65
N LEU A 377 -0.75 9.57 9.15
CA LEU A 377 -0.14 10.63 8.36
C LEU A 377 1.37 10.43 8.33
N ALA A 378 1.97 10.65 7.17
CA ALA A 378 3.42 10.65 7.01
C ALA A 378 3.87 11.81 6.11
N PRO A 379 4.90 12.59 6.48
CA PRO A 379 5.54 13.51 5.55
C PRO A 379 6.14 12.73 4.38
N ALA A 380 5.80 13.09 3.14
CA ALA A 380 6.22 12.35 1.95
C ALA A 380 7.76 12.13 1.87
N ARG A 381 8.52 13.11 2.38
CA ARG A 381 9.99 13.12 2.42
C ARG A 381 10.66 12.08 3.35
N VAL A 382 9.91 11.36 4.20
CA VAL A 382 10.47 10.31 5.10
C VAL A 382 10.11 8.89 4.66
N LEU A 383 9.54 8.74 3.46
CA LEU A 383 9.07 7.48 2.90
C LEU A 383 10.03 6.93 1.84
N ALA A 384 10.14 5.62 1.78
CA ALA A 384 10.71 4.86 0.67
C ALA A 384 9.64 3.93 0.09
N ARG A 385 9.89 3.37 -1.11
CA ARG A 385 9.06 2.28 -1.64
C ARG A 385 9.17 1.05 -0.73
N ALA A 386 8.07 0.34 -0.52
CA ALA A 386 8.14 -0.98 0.09
C ALA A 386 8.83 -1.96 -0.87
N PRO A 387 9.71 -2.85 -0.39
CA PRO A 387 10.39 -3.83 -1.24
C PRO A 387 9.42 -4.88 -1.75
N HIS A 388 9.42 -5.14 -3.05
CA HIS A 388 8.63 -6.21 -3.64
C HIS A 388 9.14 -7.59 -3.16
N GLY A 389 8.23 -8.58 -3.11
CA GLY A 389 8.53 -9.92 -2.61
C GLY A 389 8.47 -10.09 -1.08
N VAL A 390 8.65 -9.01 -0.31
CA VAL A 390 8.37 -9.00 1.14
C VAL A 390 6.88 -8.72 1.36
N PRO A 391 6.15 -9.46 2.23
CA PRO A 391 4.77 -9.12 2.55
C PRO A 391 4.68 -7.71 3.16
N LEU A 392 3.78 -6.86 2.66
CA LEU A 392 3.79 -5.42 2.99
C LEU A 392 3.76 -5.12 4.50
N ALA A 393 3.03 -5.89 5.30
CA ALA A 393 3.02 -5.71 6.76
C ALA A 393 4.36 -6.05 7.42
N ASP A 394 5.10 -7.02 6.87
CA ASP A 394 6.41 -7.46 7.37
C ASP A 394 7.52 -6.46 7.03
N ALA A 395 7.34 -5.68 5.97
CA ALA A 395 8.26 -4.59 5.62
C ALA A 395 8.34 -3.51 6.72
N ALA A 396 7.39 -3.45 7.67
CA ALA A 396 7.50 -2.61 8.87
C ALA A 396 8.58 -3.08 9.86
N ALA A 397 9.22 -4.24 9.64
CA ALA A 397 10.44 -4.62 10.35
C ALA A 397 11.65 -3.73 9.97
N ILE A 398 11.61 -3.10 8.79
CA ILE A 398 12.77 -2.45 8.17
C ILE A 398 13.09 -1.06 8.75
N PRO A 399 12.18 -0.09 8.92
CA PRO A 399 12.59 1.33 8.97
C PRO A 399 13.56 1.72 10.09
N VAL A 400 13.17 1.59 11.36
CA VAL A 400 14.04 1.92 12.51
C VAL A 400 15.25 0.98 12.56
N ALA A 401 15.04 -0.32 12.32
CA ALA A 401 16.09 -1.34 12.51
C ALA A 401 17.16 -1.29 11.42
N GLY A 402 16.73 -1.19 10.15
CA GLY A 402 17.57 -1.05 8.97
C GLY A 402 18.31 0.28 8.93
N LEU A 403 17.64 1.41 9.24
CA LEU A 403 18.34 2.70 9.35
C LEU A 403 19.43 2.69 10.43
N THR A 404 19.14 2.12 11.61
CA THR A 404 20.13 2.01 12.68
C THR A 404 21.31 1.12 12.27
N ALA A 405 21.03 -0.03 11.66
CA ALA A 405 22.08 -0.95 11.20
C ALA A 405 22.94 -0.35 10.07
N TRP A 406 22.32 0.29 9.08
CA TRP A 406 23.00 0.94 7.96
C TRP A 406 23.95 2.05 8.43
N GLN A 407 23.46 2.96 9.28
CA GLN A 407 24.25 4.09 9.78
C GLN A 407 25.38 3.60 10.70
N ALA A 408 25.12 2.60 11.56
CA ALA A 408 26.14 1.98 12.39
C ALA A 408 27.27 1.30 11.57
N VAL A 409 26.91 0.51 10.54
CA VAL A 409 27.87 -0.23 9.70
C VAL A 409 28.64 0.71 8.76
N HIS A 410 27.95 1.56 7.99
CA HIS A 410 28.55 2.28 6.86
C HIS A 410 28.97 3.73 7.17
N GLU A 411 28.20 4.50 7.95
CA GLU A 411 28.58 5.90 8.28
C GLU A 411 29.60 5.96 9.44
N HIS A 412 29.35 5.21 10.52
CA HIS A 412 30.03 5.38 11.80
C HIS A 412 31.16 4.39 12.08
N ALA A 413 30.94 3.09 11.89
CA ALA A 413 32.03 2.10 11.96
C ALA A 413 32.86 2.04 10.67
N ARG A 414 32.24 2.37 9.52
CA ARG A 414 32.83 2.33 8.17
C ARG A 414 33.46 0.97 7.87
N ILE A 415 32.68 -0.08 8.12
CA ILE A 415 33.11 -1.47 7.99
C ILE A 415 33.54 -1.75 6.54
N GLY A 416 34.65 -2.47 6.38
CA GLY A 416 35.18 -2.88 5.09
C GLY A 416 35.87 -4.25 5.12
N PRO A 417 36.44 -4.67 3.97
CA PRO A 417 36.90 -6.05 3.77
C PRO A 417 37.96 -6.51 4.79
N GLY A 418 37.78 -7.72 5.30
CA GLY A 418 38.75 -8.40 6.17
C GLY A 418 38.81 -7.93 7.63
N GLN A 419 38.07 -6.89 8.02
CA GLN A 419 37.98 -6.47 9.43
C GLN A 419 37.29 -7.52 10.31
N ARG A 420 37.76 -7.69 11.56
CA ARG A 420 37.06 -8.49 12.60
C ARG A 420 36.04 -7.63 13.32
N VAL A 421 34.76 -7.87 13.04
CA VAL A 421 33.60 -7.14 13.56
C VAL A 421 32.87 -8.01 14.58
N LEU A 422 32.65 -7.52 15.80
CA LEU A 422 31.70 -8.14 16.74
C LEU A 422 30.36 -7.39 16.75
N VAL A 423 29.26 -8.11 16.55
CA VAL A 423 27.90 -7.59 16.65
C VAL A 423 27.27 -8.08 17.96
N ASN A 424 27.35 -7.25 19.01
CA ASN A 424 26.70 -7.54 20.28
C ASN A 424 25.21 -7.25 20.18
N GLY A 425 24.37 -8.25 20.44
CA GLY A 425 22.93 -8.18 20.21
C GLY A 425 22.51 -8.60 18.79
N ALA A 426 23.33 -9.38 18.09
CA ALA A 426 23.03 -9.93 16.77
C ALA A 426 21.68 -10.68 16.70
N GLY A 427 21.24 -11.29 17.80
CA GLY A 427 19.92 -11.90 17.92
C GLY A 427 18.72 -10.94 17.93
N GLY A 428 18.93 -9.63 18.05
CA GLY A 428 17.87 -8.61 18.06
C GLY A 428 17.50 -8.06 16.68
N GLY A 429 16.46 -7.21 16.61
CA GLY A 429 15.95 -6.66 15.35
C GLY A 429 16.97 -5.85 14.54
N VAL A 430 17.74 -4.97 15.21
CA VAL A 430 18.86 -4.24 14.55
C VAL A 430 20.02 -5.19 14.22
N GLY A 431 20.26 -6.19 15.09
CA GLY A 431 21.35 -7.14 14.97
C GLY A 431 21.29 -8.01 13.72
N GLY A 432 20.09 -8.45 13.33
CA GLY A 432 19.89 -9.22 12.11
C GLY A 432 20.32 -8.46 10.85
N PHE A 433 19.97 -7.18 10.74
CA PHE A 433 20.46 -6.33 9.64
C PHE A 433 21.96 -6.03 9.76
N ALA A 434 22.46 -5.75 10.96
CA ALA A 434 23.86 -5.38 11.17
C ALA A 434 24.85 -6.50 10.83
N VAL A 435 24.51 -7.77 11.11
CA VAL A 435 25.31 -8.93 10.68
C VAL A 435 25.38 -9.00 9.15
N GLN A 436 24.22 -8.95 8.48
CA GLN A 436 24.15 -9.09 7.01
C GLN A 436 24.88 -7.94 6.30
N LEU A 437 24.66 -6.70 6.72
CA LEU A 437 25.34 -5.51 6.16
C LEU A 437 26.86 -5.55 6.39
N ALA A 438 27.34 -6.00 7.55
CA ALA A 438 28.77 -6.18 7.78
C ALA A 438 29.37 -7.31 6.91
N LYS A 439 28.63 -8.39 6.65
CA LYS A 439 29.03 -9.45 5.71
C LYS A 439 29.06 -8.95 4.25
N LEU A 440 28.08 -8.17 3.82
CA LEU A 440 28.05 -7.52 2.50
C LEU A 440 29.23 -6.54 2.33
N ALA A 441 29.66 -5.88 3.41
CA ALA A 441 30.88 -5.06 3.43
C ALA A 441 32.20 -5.87 3.42
N GLY A 442 32.14 -7.21 3.36
CA GLY A 442 33.31 -8.09 3.27
C GLY A 442 34.02 -8.38 4.60
N ALA A 443 33.38 -8.09 5.74
CA ALA A 443 33.97 -8.32 7.04
C ALA A 443 33.93 -9.79 7.50
N PHE A 444 34.75 -10.11 8.49
CA PHE A 444 34.64 -11.31 9.32
C PHE A 444 33.78 -10.96 10.54
N VAL A 445 32.60 -11.56 10.67
CA VAL A 445 31.56 -11.17 11.62
C VAL A 445 31.37 -12.22 12.71
N ILE A 446 31.49 -11.75 13.96
CA ILE A 446 31.31 -12.48 15.20
C ILE A 446 29.98 -12.03 15.81
N ALA A 447 28.99 -12.92 15.91
CA ALA A 447 27.64 -12.58 16.36
C ALA A 447 27.35 -13.11 17.77
N THR A 448 26.84 -12.27 18.69
CA THR A 448 26.43 -12.74 20.02
C THR A 448 24.98 -13.23 20.02
N ALA A 449 24.74 -14.45 20.49
CA ALA A 449 23.45 -15.13 20.39
C ALA A 449 23.18 -16.10 21.55
N GLY A 450 22.32 -15.70 22.49
CA GLY A 450 22.01 -16.45 23.72
C GLY A 450 20.86 -17.44 23.59
N SER A 451 20.59 -17.98 22.40
CA SER A 451 19.59 -19.03 22.18
C SER A 451 19.81 -19.72 20.83
N ALA A 452 19.44 -21.01 20.74
CA ALA A 452 19.56 -21.77 19.50
C ALA A 452 18.86 -21.09 18.30
N ARG A 453 17.68 -20.48 18.47
CA ARG A 453 16.97 -19.73 17.41
C ARG A 453 17.79 -18.52 16.93
N SER A 454 18.34 -17.72 17.86
CA SER A 454 19.16 -16.56 17.49
C SER A 454 20.50 -16.96 16.88
N ALA A 455 21.11 -18.04 17.36
CA ALA A 455 22.38 -18.55 16.85
C ALA A 455 22.25 -19.24 15.48
N ALA A 456 21.11 -19.88 15.18
CA ALA A 456 20.81 -20.40 13.86
C ALA A 456 20.62 -19.25 12.85
N ARG A 457 19.82 -18.24 13.20
CA ARG A 457 19.62 -17.06 12.35
C ARG A 457 20.92 -16.29 12.10
N ALA A 458 21.76 -16.08 13.11
CA ALA A 458 23.05 -15.40 12.93
C ALA A 458 23.93 -16.08 11.88
N ARG A 459 23.96 -17.42 11.84
CA ARG A 459 24.66 -18.19 10.79
C ARG A 459 23.97 -18.08 9.43
N ALA A 460 22.65 -18.09 9.37
CA ALA A 460 21.89 -17.88 8.14
C ALA A 460 22.09 -16.47 7.53
N HIS A 461 22.30 -15.47 8.38
CA HIS A 461 22.75 -14.12 8.01
C HIS A 461 24.24 -14.02 7.65
N GLY A 462 24.98 -15.14 7.64
CA GLY A 462 26.38 -15.21 7.20
C GLY A 462 27.44 -14.92 8.27
N ALA A 463 27.11 -14.85 9.57
CA ALA A 463 28.12 -14.71 10.62
C ALA A 463 29.10 -15.90 10.63
N ASP A 464 30.40 -15.60 10.59
CA ASP A 464 31.48 -16.59 10.52
C ASP A 464 31.71 -17.28 11.88
N GLU A 465 31.60 -16.51 12.97
CA GLU A 465 31.63 -16.98 14.36
C GLU A 465 30.31 -16.61 15.06
N VAL A 466 29.80 -17.50 15.92
CA VAL A 466 28.63 -17.23 16.78
C VAL A 466 28.95 -17.65 18.20
N VAL A 467 28.86 -16.71 19.15
CA VAL A 467 29.23 -16.87 20.55
C VAL A 467 27.98 -16.81 21.43
N ASP A 468 27.76 -17.81 22.29
CA ASP A 468 26.75 -17.69 23.34
C ASP A 468 27.36 -16.92 24.53
N TYR A 469 27.03 -15.62 24.59
CA TYR A 469 27.50 -14.69 25.59
C TYR A 469 27.11 -15.04 27.05
N ARG A 470 26.33 -16.11 27.25
CA ARG A 470 25.91 -16.62 28.56
C ARG A 470 26.87 -17.67 29.13
N THR A 471 27.65 -18.33 28.26
CA THR A 471 28.57 -19.42 28.62
C THR A 471 30.01 -19.10 28.24
N ASP A 472 30.21 -18.35 27.16
CA ASP A 472 31.53 -18.19 26.54
C ASP A 472 32.01 -16.72 26.59
N PRO A 473 33.29 -16.47 26.87
CA PRO A 473 33.85 -15.12 26.87
C PRO A 473 33.90 -14.55 25.45
N LEU A 474 33.62 -13.25 25.30
CA LEU A 474 33.69 -12.58 24.01
C LEU A 474 35.15 -12.42 23.55
N PRO A 475 35.46 -12.66 22.26
CA PRO A 475 36.83 -12.55 21.75
C PRO A 475 37.29 -11.09 21.64
N GLY A 476 38.55 -10.85 21.99
CA GLY A 476 39.22 -9.56 21.82
C GLY A 476 39.99 -9.44 20.50
N GLY A 477 40.70 -8.32 20.33
CA GLY A 477 41.47 -8.02 19.12
C GLY A 477 40.61 -7.53 17.95
N LEU A 478 39.43 -6.99 18.24
CA LEU A 478 38.45 -6.57 17.24
C LEU A 478 38.86 -5.27 16.54
N ASP A 479 38.55 -5.16 15.24
CA ASP A 479 38.58 -3.88 14.51
C ASP A 479 37.39 -3.00 14.90
N VAL A 480 36.22 -3.62 14.97
CA VAL A 480 34.94 -2.96 15.21
C VAL A 480 34.11 -3.75 16.21
N LEU A 481 33.46 -3.04 17.14
CA LEU A 481 32.39 -3.58 17.97
C LEU A 481 31.12 -2.76 17.76
N LEU A 482 30.06 -3.38 17.25
CA LEU A 482 28.71 -2.82 17.19
C LEU A 482 27.93 -3.28 18.42
N ASN A 483 27.63 -2.38 19.36
CA ASN A 483 26.83 -2.69 20.53
C ASN A 483 25.36 -2.30 20.32
N LEU A 484 24.47 -3.28 20.29
CA LEU A 484 23.04 -3.08 20.03
C LEU A 484 22.17 -3.42 21.26
N VAL A 485 22.79 -3.57 22.43
CA VAL A 485 22.16 -3.96 23.71
C VAL A 485 22.33 -2.81 24.73
N PRO A 486 21.35 -2.52 25.61
CA PRO A 486 21.58 -1.66 26.77
C PRO A 486 22.67 -2.26 27.68
N LEU A 487 23.52 -1.42 28.27
CA LEU A 487 24.62 -1.82 29.15
C LEU A 487 24.67 -0.90 30.36
N ASP A 488 25.15 -1.43 31.48
CA ASP A 488 25.72 -0.64 32.58
C ASP A 488 27.17 -0.17 32.23
N PRO A 489 27.76 0.75 33.02
CA PRO A 489 29.10 1.28 32.74
C PRO A 489 30.21 0.24 32.76
N ASP A 490 30.15 -0.77 33.63
CA ASP A 490 31.21 -1.79 33.77
C ASP A 490 31.18 -2.78 32.60
N ALA A 491 29.99 -3.18 32.15
CA ALA A 491 29.80 -3.95 30.92
C ALA A 491 30.25 -3.16 29.68
N GLY A 492 29.98 -1.85 29.63
CA GLY A 492 30.52 -0.95 28.61
C GLY A 492 32.06 -0.91 28.62
N ALA A 493 32.65 -0.72 29.80
CA ALA A 493 34.09 -0.71 30.03
C ALA A 493 34.76 -2.07 29.69
N ALA A 494 34.04 -3.19 29.84
CA ALA A 494 34.49 -4.50 29.40
C ALA A 494 34.52 -4.62 27.87
N LEU A 495 33.44 -4.20 27.17
CA LEU A 495 33.37 -4.31 25.71
C LEU A 495 34.42 -3.44 24.99
N THR A 496 34.69 -2.21 25.47
CA THR A 496 35.71 -1.36 24.81
C THR A 496 37.11 -1.98 24.85
N ARG A 497 37.44 -2.78 25.88
CA ARG A 497 38.75 -3.47 26.01
C ARG A 497 38.92 -4.64 25.03
N LEU A 498 37.86 -5.09 24.37
CA LEU A 498 37.92 -6.11 23.31
C LEU A 498 38.37 -5.51 21.96
N VAL A 499 38.23 -4.20 21.79
CA VAL A 499 38.61 -3.48 20.57
C VAL A 499 40.10 -3.14 20.60
N ARG A 500 40.81 -3.37 19.49
CA ARG A 500 42.25 -3.10 19.39
C ARG A 500 42.53 -1.59 19.32
N PRO A 501 43.72 -1.10 19.74
CA PRO A 501 44.13 0.27 19.50
C PRO A 501 44.02 0.63 18.00
N GLY A 502 43.37 1.76 17.69
CA GLY A 502 42.98 2.18 16.34
C GLY A 502 41.61 1.68 15.88
N GLY A 503 40.94 0.79 16.63
CA GLY A 503 39.60 0.28 16.33
C GLY A 503 38.46 1.17 16.83
N VAL A 504 37.23 0.78 16.49
CA VAL A 504 36.00 1.58 16.72
C VAL A 504 34.93 0.77 17.48
N LEU A 505 34.31 1.38 18.49
CA LEU A 505 33.11 0.88 19.14
C LEU A 505 31.94 1.82 18.82
N VAL A 506 30.89 1.30 18.18
CA VAL A 506 29.65 2.03 17.89
C VAL A 506 28.53 1.45 18.75
N SER A 507 28.00 2.24 19.68
CA SER A 507 26.97 1.80 20.63
C SER A 507 25.62 2.43 20.30
N ALA A 508 24.64 1.60 19.96
CA ALA A 508 23.33 2.04 19.49
C ALA A 508 22.37 2.50 20.60
N THR A 509 22.70 2.16 21.84
CA THR A 509 21.80 2.24 23.00
C THR A 509 22.26 3.32 23.97
N VAL A 510 23.40 3.10 24.62
CA VAL A 510 24.00 3.93 25.67
C VAL A 510 25.38 4.47 25.25
N PRO A 511 25.86 5.60 25.79
CA PRO A 511 27.28 5.94 25.71
C PRO A 511 28.15 4.83 26.29
N VAL A 512 29.36 4.67 25.75
CA VAL A 512 30.37 3.72 26.25
C VAL A 512 31.69 4.47 26.36
N GLU A 513 32.40 4.31 27.48
CA GLU A 513 33.70 4.94 27.70
C GLU A 513 34.76 4.32 26.76
N ALA A 514 35.70 5.14 26.30
CA ALA A 514 36.74 4.71 25.37
C ALA A 514 37.99 4.21 26.10
N SER A 515 38.41 2.97 25.84
CA SER A 515 39.76 2.51 26.21
C SER A 515 40.84 3.31 25.47
N PRO A 516 42.05 3.48 26.05
CA PRO A 516 43.13 4.23 25.40
C PRO A 516 43.42 3.77 23.96
N GLY A 517 43.25 4.67 23.00
CA GLY A 517 43.44 4.41 21.58
C GLY A 517 42.25 3.78 20.83
N VAL A 518 41.10 3.57 21.49
CA VAL A 518 39.84 3.13 20.85
C VAL A 518 38.94 4.34 20.60
N THR A 519 38.22 4.35 19.47
CA THR A 519 37.19 5.38 19.21
C THR A 519 35.82 4.87 19.62
N ALA A 520 35.15 5.51 20.59
CA ALA A 520 33.78 5.16 21.00
C ALA A 520 32.75 6.18 20.49
N ILE A 521 31.62 5.71 19.94
CA ILE A 521 30.61 6.55 19.25
C ILE A 521 29.19 6.19 19.69
N ARG A 522 28.36 7.20 20.00
CA ARG A 522 26.91 7.06 20.25
C ARG A 522 26.10 7.65 19.07
N PHE A 523 25.36 6.78 18.36
CA PHE A 523 25.16 6.88 16.88
C PHE A 523 23.77 6.19 16.28
N VAL A 524 22.97 7.27 16.76
CA VAL A 524 21.54 7.75 16.82
C VAL A 524 20.90 8.01 15.44
N ALA A 525 19.78 7.33 15.15
CA ALA A 525 19.34 7.11 13.78
C ALA A 525 18.71 8.37 13.21
N ARG A 526 19.38 8.98 12.23
CA ARG A 526 18.76 10.03 11.41
C ARG A 526 17.64 9.39 10.61
N ASN A 527 16.49 10.05 10.58
CA ASN A 527 15.42 9.70 9.67
C ASN A 527 15.84 10.09 8.25
N ASP A 528 16.20 9.10 7.42
CA ASP A 528 16.87 9.33 6.14
C ASP A 528 16.27 8.42 5.06
N ALA A 529 15.42 8.98 4.21
CA ALA A 529 14.69 8.22 3.19
C ALA A 529 15.61 7.62 2.12
N ALA A 530 16.79 8.20 1.87
CA ALA A 530 17.75 7.65 0.91
C ALA A 530 18.39 6.36 1.47
N HIS A 531 18.81 6.38 2.73
CA HIS A 531 19.28 5.17 3.41
C HIS A 531 18.18 4.10 3.53
N LEU A 532 16.94 4.50 3.82
CA LEU A 532 15.81 3.56 3.87
C LEU A 532 15.54 2.90 2.51
N ALA A 533 15.63 3.66 1.41
CA ALA A 533 15.47 3.13 0.05
C ALA A 533 16.57 2.14 -0.33
N VAL A 534 17.82 2.36 0.10
CA VAL A 534 18.92 1.40 -0.14
C VAL A 534 18.71 0.10 0.64
N VAL A 535 18.29 0.16 1.91
CA VAL A 535 17.98 -1.04 2.69
C VAL A 535 16.75 -1.79 2.14
N ALA A 536 15.76 -1.07 1.60
CA ALA A 536 14.63 -1.68 0.89
C ALA A 536 15.09 -2.40 -0.40
N ALA A 537 15.87 -1.74 -1.26
CA ALA A 537 16.38 -2.35 -2.49
C ALA A 537 17.19 -3.62 -2.21
N LEU A 538 18.07 -3.59 -1.21
CA LEU A 538 18.83 -4.78 -0.78
C LEU A 538 17.94 -5.92 -0.26
N ALA A 539 16.76 -5.64 0.29
CA ALA A 539 15.79 -6.67 0.68
C ALA A 539 15.03 -7.25 -0.53
N GLU A 540 14.66 -6.41 -1.51
CA GLU A 540 14.00 -6.82 -2.76
C GLU A 540 14.95 -7.66 -3.65
N GLU A 541 16.23 -7.29 -3.72
CA GLU A 541 17.29 -8.03 -4.42
C GLU A 541 17.70 -9.34 -3.70
N GLY A 542 17.14 -9.61 -2.52
CA GLY A 542 17.46 -10.80 -1.71
C GLY A 542 18.80 -10.75 -0.97
N GLY A 543 19.49 -9.59 -0.98
CA GLY A 543 20.73 -9.36 -0.23
C GLY A 543 20.52 -9.18 1.30
N LEU A 544 19.29 -8.87 1.74
CA LEU A 544 18.90 -8.78 3.15
C LEU A 544 17.62 -9.57 3.45
N ALA A 545 17.72 -10.58 4.30
CA ALA A 545 16.57 -11.28 4.86
C ALA A 545 15.86 -10.42 5.92
N VAL A 546 14.55 -10.23 5.74
CA VAL A 546 13.67 -9.45 6.64
C VAL A 546 12.99 -10.39 7.65
N ASP A 547 13.66 -10.64 8.78
CA ASP A 547 13.25 -11.65 9.76
C ASP A 547 12.19 -11.16 10.76
N VAL A 548 10.93 -11.52 10.52
CA VAL A 548 9.81 -11.30 11.44
C VAL A 548 9.74 -12.43 12.47
N ALA A 549 9.92 -12.10 13.75
CA ALA A 549 9.93 -13.07 14.83
C ALA A 549 8.53 -13.55 15.22
N GLU A 550 7.53 -12.66 15.11
CA GLU A 550 6.14 -12.82 15.54
C GLU A 550 5.25 -11.74 14.87
N ARG A 551 3.98 -12.05 14.65
CA ARG A 551 2.95 -11.12 14.15
C ARG A 551 1.75 -11.17 15.10
N LEU A 552 1.30 -10.02 15.59
CA LEU A 552 0.21 -9.90 16.55
C LEU A 552 -0.79 -8.82 16.10
N PRO A 553 -2.07 -8.87 16.51
CA PRO A 553 -2.97 -7.74 16.32
C PRO A 553 -2.52 -6.56 17.19
N LEU A 554 -2.83 -5.34 16.76
CA LEU A 554 -2.44 -4.09 17.43
C LEU A 554 -2.89 -4.01 18.90
N THR A 555 -3.96 -4.73 19.27
CA THR A 555 -4.46 -4.86 20.64
C THR A 555 -3.47 -5.51 21.62
N GLU A 556 -2.50 -6.28 21.13
CA GLU A 556 -1.47 -6.92 21.97
C GLU A 556 -0.28 -5.99 22.28
N LEU A 557 -0.27 -4.73 21.80
CA LEU A 557 0.87 -3.83 21.99
C LEU A 557 1.23 -3.64 23.48
N ALA A 558 0.24 -3.56 24.37
CA ALA A 558 0.48 -3.51 25.82
C ALA A 558 1.19 -4.78 26.35
N ALA A 559 0.79 -5.97 25.90
CA ALA A 559 1.44 -7.22 26.26
C ALA A 559 2.88 -7.32 25.69
N VAL A 560 3.11 -6.81 24.48
CA VAL A 560 4.45 -6.72 23.87
C VAL A 560 5.38 -5.82 24.70
N HIS A 561 4.91 -4.64 25.12
CA HIS A 561 5.67 -3.76 26.01
C HIS A 561 5.97 -4.43 27.36
N HIS A 562 4.98 -5.07 27.98
CA HIS A 562 5.16 -5.78 29.26
C HIS A 562 6.19 -6.93 29.16
N ARG A 563 6.14 -7.71 28.08
CA ARG A 563 7.11 -8.79 27.79
C ARG A 563 8.53 -8.25 27.60
N ALA A 564 8.68 -7.08 26.99
CA ALA A 564 9.99 -6.43 26.83
C ALA A 564 10.55 -5.88 28.16
N GLU A 565 9.71 -5.31 29.03
CA GLU A 565 10.11 -4.82 30.36
C GLU A 565 10.51 -5.95 31.31
N SER A 566 9.82 -7.09 31.25
CA SER A 566 10.10 -8.28 32.08
C SER A 566 11.32 -9.10 31.62
N GLY A 567 12.17 -8.55 30.74
CA GLY A 567 13.36 -9.24 30.21
C GLY A 567 13.05 -10.35 29.20
N GLY A 568 11.80 -10.47 28.75
CA GLY A 568 11.37 -11.46 27.75
C GLY A 568 12.00 -11.19 26.39
N ALA A 569 12.87 -12.09 25.93
CA ALA A 569 13.55 -11.96 24.65
C ALA A 569 12.57 -12.01 23.47
N THR A 570 12.35 -10.87 22.81
CA THR A 570 11.45 -10.74 21.64
C THR A 570 11.92 -11.54 20.41
N GLY A 571 13.18 -11.95 20.37
CA GLY A 571 13.69 -12.88 19.35
C GLY A 571 13.77 -12.34 17.92
N GLY A 572 13.63 -11.02 17.72
CA GLY A 572 13.70 -10.33 16.43
C GLY A 572 12.78 -9.10 16.41
N LYS A 573 12.24 -8.73 15.24
CA LYS A 573 11.17 -7.72 15.13
C LYS A 573 9.79 -8.37 15.31
N ILE A 574 8.90 -7.68 16.00
CA ILE A 574 7.49 -8.06 16.21
C ILE A 574 6.63 -7.09 15.43
N ILE A 575 5.80 -7.60 14.51
CA ILE A 575 4.88 -6.81 13.69
C ILE A 575 3.52 -6.73 14.39
N LEU A 576 2.90 -5.54 14.37
CA LEU A 576 1.55 -5.29 14.86
C LEU A 576 0.62 -4.95 13.69
N LEU A 577 -0.51 -5.65 13.60
CA LEU A 577 -1.49 -5.56 12.51
C LEU A 577 -2.74 -4.74 12.95
N PRO A 578 -3.19 -3.70 12.21
CA PRO A 578 -4.22 -2.75 12.68
C PRO A 578 -5.70 -3.19 12.69
#